data_AF-A0A6C0JQS2-F1
#
_entry.id   AF-A0A6C0JQS2-F1
#
_cell.length_a   1.000
_cell.length_b   1.000
_cell.length_c   1.000
_cell.angle_alpha   90.00
_cell.angle_beta   90.00
_cell.angle_gamma   90.00
#
_symmetry.space_group_name_H-M   'P 1'
#
loop_
_entity.id
_entity.type
_entity.pdbx_description
1 polymer ?
#
loop_
_entity_poly.entity_id
_entity_poly.type
_entity_poly.pdbx_seq_one_letter_code
_entity_poly.pdbx_strand_id
1 'polypeptide(L)'
;MKKLLIFILLLIICIISLCNSLKYKEGLENIYNIAFYTCFYGTDDNPAFAIPEIPSDKYDCYYFSNNKKMLEKLNGTKWIGIYDNKLITNNPIESCMHGKHVKVVPEDFEVLKHYDYTCFLDSKLDKVSETFVENFIETHFIKQNYALLLREHLFIKDNVWNEYNESMKQDRYVQEKEKYKKYINNQISTGLIETTDKHCQCGFLIRNMRHPNITEIDKTWYSHIQECGIQDQISFFFVKQLFNGSIYPFKETPFVEK
;
A
#
# COMPACT_ATOMS: atom_id res chain seq x y z
N MET A 1 -43.29 -1.22 -34.47
CA MET A 1 -43.18 -1.81 -33.12
C MET A 1 -41.75 -1.98 -32.62
N LYS A 2 -40.84 -2.71 -33.30
CA LYS A 2 -39.46 -2.95 -32.80
C LYS A 2 -38.65 -1.68 -32.44
N LYS A 3 -38.71 -0.62 -33.25
CA LYS A 3 -37.99 0.65 -32.97
C LYS A 3 -38.47 1.38 -31.72
N LEU A 4 -39.77 1.30 -31.41
CA LEU A 4 -40.35 1.91 -30.21
C LEU A 4 -39.89 1.17 -28.95
N LEU A 5 -39.80 -0.17 -29.01
CA LEU A 5 -39.32 -0.99 -27.91
C LEU A 5 -37.86 -0.71 -27.56
N ILE A 6 -37.00 -0.53 -28.58
CA ILE A 6 -35.58 -0.20 -28.40
C ILE A 6 -35.41 1.18 -27.77
N PHE A 7 -36.21 2.16 -28.21
CA PHE A 7 -36.14 3.52 -27.66
C PHE A 7 -36.57 3.56 -26.18
N ILE A 8 -37.63 2.82 -25.82
CA ILE A 8 -38.08 2.70 -24.43
C ILE A 8 -37.00 2.02 -23.56
N LEU A 9 -36.35 0.97 -24.08
CA LEU A 9 -35.28 0.29 -23.35
C LEU A 9 -34.07 1.21 -23.09
N LEU A 10 -33.65 1.99 -24.09
CA LEU A 10 -32.56 2.96 -23.94
C LEU A 10 -32.93 4.08 -22.94
N LEU A 11 -34.17 4.54 -22.96
CA LEU A 11 -34.65 5.55 -22.02
C LEU A 11 -34.63 5.02 -20.58
N ILE A 12 -35.06 3.77 -20.38
CA ILE A 12 -35.03 3.10 -19.06
C ILE A 12 -33.58 2.96 -18.58
N ILE A 13 -32.65 2.54 -19.44
CA ILE A 13 -31.22 2.44 -19.08
C ILE A 13 -30.65 3.80 -18.70
N CYS A 14 -30.95 4.86 -19.46
CA CYS A 14 -30.55 6.23 -19.12
C CYS A 14 -31.13 6.70 -17.78
N ILE A 15 -32.42 6.43 -17.53
CA ILE A 15 -33.08 6.81 -16.26
C ILE A 15 -32.46 6.06 -15.08
N ILE A 16 -32.19 4.77 -15.21
CA ILE A 16 -31.50 3.99 -14.16
C ILE A 16 -30.10 4.54 -13.90
N SER A 17 -29.35 4.86 -14.96
CA SER A 17 -28.01 5.47 -14.82
C SER A 17 -28.07 6.84 -14.15
N LEU A 18 -29.08 7.66 -14.47
CA LEU A 18 -29.26 8.98 -13.89
C LEU A 18 -29.73 8.89 -12.42
N CYS A 19 -30.64 7.98 -12.11
CA CYS A 19 -31.11 7.72 -10.74
C CYS A 19 -29.99 7.19 -9.84
N ASN A 20 -29.11 6.33 -10.37
CA ASN A 20 -27.91 5.90 -9.65
C ASN A 20 -26.96 7.08 -9.40
N SER A 21 -26.72 7.92 -10.43
CA SER A 21 -25.89 9.13 -10.27
C SER A 21 -26.48 10.14 -9.27
N LEU A 22 -27.80 10.25 -9.19
CA LEU A 22 -28.50 11.15 -8.26
C LEU A 22 -28.51 10.59 -6.83
N LYS A 23 -28.65 9.27 -6.63
CA LYS A 23 -28.46 8.64 -5.31
C LYS A 23 -27.06 8.87 -4.73
N TYR A 24 -26.03 9.00 -5.57
CA TYR A 24 -24.67 9.34 -5.12
C TYR A 24 -24.51 10.80 -4.66
N LYS A 25 -25.47 11.70 -4.97
CA LYS A 25 -25.37 13.13 -4.67
C LYS A 25 -26.09 13.58 -3.40
N GLU A 26 -26.97 12.76 -2.83
CA GLU A 26 -27.73 13.12 -1.63
C GLU A 26 -27.33 12.23 -0.44
N GLY A 27 -26.33 12.69 0.33
CA GLY A 27 -25.88 12.07 1.59
C GLY A 27 -24.63 11.21 1.45
N LEU A 28 -23.45 11.83 1.42
CA LEU A 28 -22.16 11.13 1.52
C LEU A 28 -21.93 10.66 2.96
N GLU A 29 -22.68 9.65 3.40
CA GLU A 29 -22.14 8.75 4.42
C GLU A 29 -20.92 8.03 3.83
N ASN A 30 -19.94 7.73 4.69
CA ASN A 30 -18.75 6.97 4.30
C ASN A 30 -19.19 5.57 3.84
N ILE A 31 -19.31 5.40 2.51
CA ILE A 31 -19.73 4.14 1.86
C ILE A 31 -18.80 2.98 2.25
N TYR A 32 -17.52 3.29 2.51
CA TYR A 32 -16.52 2.32 2.94
C TYR A 32 -15.94 2.68 4.30
N ASN A 33 -15.49 1.65 5.02
CA ASN A 33 -14.73 1.77 6.25
C ASN A 33 -13.23 1.69 5.93
N ILE A 34 -12.62 2.83 5.57
CA ILE A 34 -11.22 2.92 5.09
C ILE A 34 -10.37 3.75 6.05
N ALA A 35 -9.14 3.29 6.31
CA ALA A 35 -8.07 4.11 6.87
C ALA A 35 -6.92 4.31 5.89
N PHE A 36 -6.45 5.55 5.77
CA PHE A 36 -5.18 5.85 5.13
C PHE A 36 -4.10 5.95 6.19
N TYR A 37 -2.89 5.49 5.88
CA TYR A 37 -1.81 5.60 6.85
C TYR A 37 -0.43 5.67 6.22
N THR A 38 0.46 6.36 6.92
CA THR A 38 1.88 6.45 6.57
C THR A 38 2.71 6.43 7.86
N CYS A 39 4.03 6.39 7.74
CA CYS A 39 4.90 6.39 8.90
C CYS A 39 6.23 7.08 8.64
N PHE A 40 6.82 7.59 9.73
CA PHE A 40 8.20 8.02 9.77
C PHE A 40 8.85 7.60 11.09
N TYR A 41 10.01 6.94 10.99
CA TYR A 41 10.82 6.55 12.14
C TYR A 41 12.23 7.09 11.97
N GLY A 42 12.79 7.63 13.05
CA GLY A 42 14.16 8.16 13.08
C GLY A 42 14.25 9.60 13.59
N THR A 43 15.43 10.18 13.42
CA THR A 43 15.77 11.52 13.91
C THR A 43 15.33 12.63 12.95
N ASP A 44 15.36 13.86 13.45
CA ASP A 44 15.03 15.08 12.70
C ASP A 44 15.94 15.32 11.49
N ASP A 45 17.16 14.80 11.55
CA ASP A 45 18.19 14.96 10.51
C ASP A 45 17.97 13.99 9.34
N ASN A 46 17.02 13.06 9.46
CA ASN A 46 16.72 12.11 8.40
C ASN A 46 16.11 12.84 7.19
N PRO A 47 16.63 12.66 5.96
CA PRO A 47 16.06 13.28 4.75
C PRO A 47 14.60 12.92 4.48
N ALA A 48 14.08 11.85 5.09
CA ALA A 48 12.69 11.44 5.01
C ALA A 48 11.79 12.09 6.09
N PHE A 49 12.31 13.03 6.89
CA PHE A 49 11.55 13.79 7.88
C PHE A 49 10.58 14.76 7.16
N ALA A 50 9.49 14.21 6.64
CA ALA A 50 8.49 14.91 5.84
C ALA A 50 7.07 14.37 6.11
N ILE A 51 6.09 15.26 5.96
CA ILE A 51 4.67 14.94 6.08
C ILE A 51 4.08 15.01 4.67
N PRO A 52 3.54 13.91 4.12
CA PRO A 52 2.89 13.95 2.81
C PRO A 52 1.57 14.71 2.89
N GLU A 53 1.08 15.15 1.73
CA GLU A 53 -0.28 15.68 1.63
C GLU A 53 -1.31 14.65 2.11
N ILE A 54 -2.36 15.13 2.76
CA ILE A 54 -3.42 14.24 3.24
C ILE A 54 -4.17 13.64 2.04
N PRO A 55 -4.35 12.30 1.97
CA PRO A 55 -5.01 11.67 0.83
C PRO A 55 -6.53 11.86 0.84
N SER A 56 -7.13 12.10 2.01
CA SER A 56 -8.58 12.13 2.18
C SER A 56 -9.01 13.14 3.23
N ASP A 57 -10.12 13.84 2.96
CA ASP A 57 -10.83 14.64 3.95
C ASP A 57 -12.05 13.90 4.54
N LYS A 58 -12.35 12.72 3.99
CA LYS A 58 -13.52 11.88 4.27
C LYS A 58 -13.21 10.73 5.25
N TYR A 59 -12.00 10.20 5.16
CA TYR A 59 -11.53 9.02 5.87
C TYR A 59 -10.40 9.37 6.84
N ASP A 60 -10.27 8.56 7.89
CA ASP A 60 -9.19 8.74 8.85
C ASP A 60 -7.82 8.54 8.19
N CYS A 61 -6.90 9.45 8.48
CA CYS A 61 -5.54 9.46 7.96
C CYS A 61 -4.54 9.42 9.13
N TYR A 62 -3.88 8.27 9.34
CA TYR A 62 -2.99 8.04 10.46
C TYR A 62 -1.51 8.23 10.10
N TYR A 63 -0.76 8.90 10.96
CA TYR A 63 0.68 9.09 10.81
C TYR A 63 1.42 8.49 11.99
N PHE A 64 2.12 7.37 11.77
CA PHE A 64 2.86 6.68 12.82
C PHE A 64 4.27 7.23 12.95
N SER A 65 4.71 7.52 14.18
CA SER A 65 6.09 7.91 14.43
C SER A 65 6.57 7.62 15.84
N ASN A 66 7.87 7.31 15.98
CA ASN A 66 8.56 7.34 17.27
C ASN A 66 9.16 8.71 17.61
N ASN A 67 9.01 9.71 16.73
CA ASN A 67 9.57 11.04 16.90
C ASN A 67 8.48 12.04 17.31
N LYS A 68 8.54 12.53 18.56
CA LYS A 68 7.55 13.45 19.10
C LYS A 68 7.49 14.78 18.35
N LYS A 69 8.63 15.29 17.87
CA LYS A 69 8.68 16.52 17.08
C LYS A 69 8.02 16.36 15.72
N MET A 70 8.11 15.18 15.11
CA MET A 70 7.33 14.87 13.91
C MET A 70 5.82 14.98 14.21
N LEU A 71 5.36 14.40 15.32
CA LEU A 71 3.96 14.48 15.72
C LEU A 71 3.52 15.91 16.05
N GLU A 72 4.37 16.72 16.68
CA GLU A 72 4.10 18.14 16.90
C GLU A 72 3.92 18.91 15.59
N LYS A 73 4.65 18.54 14.53
CA LYS A 73 4.48 19.15 13.19
C LYS A 73 3.19 18.74 12.49
N LEU A 74 2.51 17.68 12.95
CA LEU A 74 1.18 17.33 12.44
C LEU A 74 0.10 18.30 12.94
N ASN A 75 0.39 19.14 13.95
CA ASN A 75 -0.55 20.14 14.45
C ASN A 75 -0.98 21.09 13.31
N GLY A 76 -2.29 21.21 13.11
CA GLY A 76 -2.87 22.01 12.02
C GLY A 76 -2.97 21.27 10.68
N THR A 77 -2.50 20.02 10.61
CA THR A 77 -2.84 19.08 9.54
C THR A 77 -4.04 18.24 9.96
N LYS A 78 -4.60 17.48 9.01
CA LYS A 78 -5.66 16.50 9.29
C LYS A 78 -5.12 15.09 9.55
N TRP A 79 -3.80 14.93 9.65
CA TRP A 79 -3.20 13.65 10.05
C TRP A 79 -3.43 13.39 11.54
N ILE A 80 -3.89 12.19 11.87
CA ILE A 80 -4.01 11.68 13.23
C ILE A 80 -2.66 11.06 13.63
N GLY A 81 -1.91 11.77 14.46
CA GLY A 81 -0.60 11.34 14.93
C GLY A 81 -0.67 10.17 15.91
N ILE A 82 0.05 9.09 15.62
CA ILE A 82 0.18 7.91 16.49
C ILE A 82 1.63 7.79 16.96
N TYR A 83 1.83 7.93 18.27
CA TYR A 83 3.14 7.73 18.87
C TYR A 83 3.42 6.24 19.10
N ASP A 84 4.40 5.72 18.39
CA ASP A 84 4.93 4.37 18.60
C ASP A 84 6.18 4.46 19.48
N ASN A 85 6.12 3.92 20.69
CA ASN A 85 7.15 4.05 21.72
C ASN A 85 8.37 3.14 21.44
N LYS A 86 8.99 3.32 20.27
CA LYS A 86 10.24 2.69 19.85
C LYS A 86 11.41 3.66 20.06
N LEU A 87 12.61 3.11 20.28
CA LEU A 87 13.81 3.93 20.42
C LEU A 87 14.05 4.75 19.14
N ILE A 88 14.34 6.04 19.29
CA ILE A 88 14.79 6.89 18.17
C ILE A 88 16.26 6.57 17.91
N THR A 89 16.60 6.31 16.66
CA THR A 89 17.93 5.84 16.24
C THR A 89 18.36 6.57 14.98
N ASN A 90 19.67 6.83 14.88
CA ASN A 90 20.29 7.30 13.64
C ASN A 90 20.65 6.13 12.70
N ASN A 91 20.45 4.88 13.12
CA ASN A 91 20.64 3.73 12.27
C ASN A 91 19.51 3.67 11.23
N PRO A 92 19.81 3.85 9.92
CA PRO A 92 18.79 3.84 8.89
C PRO A 92 18.14 2.46 8.73
N ILE A 93 18.86 1.37 9.02
CA ILE A 93 18.34 0.00 8.93
C ILE A 93 17.25 -0.21 9.98
N GLU A 94 17.57 0.10 11.25
CA GLU A 94 16.65 -0.06 12.37
C GLU A 94 15.40 0.82 12.20
N SER A 95 15.58 2.09 11.83
CA SER A 95 14.47 3.00 11.53
C SER A 95 13.58 2.48 10.40
N CYS A 96 14.19 1.96 9.32
CA CYS A 96 13.43 1.38 8.21
C CYS A 96 12.64 0.14 8.66
N MET A 97 13.24 -0.76 9.45
CA MET A 97 12.57 -1.95 9.96
C MET A 97 11.34 -1.62 10.82
N HIS A 98 11.42 -0.57 11.64
CA HIS A 98 10.24 -0.08 12.39
C HIS A 98 9.11 0.34 11.46
N GLY A 99 9.43 1.11 10.40
CA GLY A 99 8.45 1.52 9.40
C GLY A 99 7.89 0.34 8.60
N LYS A 100 8.71 -0.69 8.29
CA LYS A 100 8.24 -1.89 7.60
C LYS A 100 7.18 -2.62 8.40
N HIS A 101 7.32 -2.73 9.73
CA HIS A 101 6.32 -3.37 10.58
C HIS A 101 4.94 -2.71 10.46
N VAL A 102 4.87 -1.39 10.62
CA VAL A 102 3.62 -0.62 10.43
C VAL A 102 3.05 -0.84 9.04
N LYS A 103 3.91 -0.72 8.02
CA LYS A 103 3.53 -0.83 6.61
C LYS A 103 2.92 -2.17 6.26
N VAL A 104 3.50 -3.26 6.75
CA VAL A 104 3.13 -4.61 6.29
C VAL A 104 2.24 -5.39 7.23
N VAL A 105 2.10 -5.01 8.50
CA VAL A 105 1.23 -5.71 9.47
C VAL A 105 0.29 -4.72 10.17
N PRO A 106 -0.63 -4.06 9.44
CA PRO A 106 -1.52 -3.06 10.03
C PRO A 106 -2.42 -3.64 11.14
N GLU A 107 -2.72 -4.93 11.14
CA GLU A 107 -3.53 -5.60 12.17
C GLU A 107 -2.90 -5.60 13.56
N ASP A 108 -1.58 -5.41 13.67
CA ASP A 108 -0.89 -5.30 14.96
C ASP A 108 -1.18 -3.95 15.66
N PHE A 109 -1.81 -3.00 14.96
CA PHE A 109 -2.11 -1.67 15.46
C PHE A 109 -3.61 -1.53 15.72
N GLU A 110 -3.97 -1.34 17.00
CA GLU A 110 -5.36 -1.21 17.47
C GLU A 110 -6.19 -0.19 16.68
N VAL A 111 -5.54 0.91 16.27
CA VAL A 111 -6.18 1.98 15.50
C VAL A 111 -6.46 1.60 14.04
N LEU A 112 -5.86 0.53 13.50
CA LEU A 112 -6.07 0.10 12.11
C LEU A 112 -6.90 -1.18 12.00
N LYS A 113 -6.88 -2.06 13.02
CA LYS A 113 -7.48 -3.40 12.93
C LYS A 113 -9.01 -3.45 12.75
N HIS A 114 -9.70 -2.33 12.98
CA HIS A 114 -11.17 -2.25 12.90
C HIS A 114 -11.67 -1.72 11.55
N TYR A 115 -10.76 -1.34 10.65
CA TYR A 115 -11.10 -0.92 9.30
C TYR A 115 -11.31 -2.12 8.38
N ASP A 116 -12.29 -2.01 7.48
CA ASP A 116 -12.53 -3.03 6.45
C ASP A 116 -11.42 -2.98 5.39
N TYR A 117 -10.89 -1.78 5.13
CA TYR A 117 -9.83 -1.53 4.17
C TYR A 117 -8.76 -0.60 4.75
N THR A 118 -7.50 -0.86 4.43
CA THR A 118 -6.40 0.05 4.76
C THR A 118 -5.61 0.42 3.53
N CYS A 119 -5.11 1.66 3.49
CA CYS A 119 -4.33 2.19 2.39
C CYS A 119 -3.01 2.77 2.91
N PHE A 120 -1.90 2.07 2.68
CA PHE A 120 -0.56 2.57 3.00
C PHE A 120 0.00 3.40 1.85
N LEU A 121 0.68 4.48 2.19
CA LEU A 121 1.46 5.29 1.25
C LEU A 121 2.81 5.69 1.86
N ASP A 122 3.88 5.54 1.09
CA ASP A 122 5.18 6.13 1.43
C ASP A 122 5.06 7.66 1.44
N SER A 123 5.73 8.32 2.39
CA SER A 123 5.65 9.78 2.59
C SER A 123 6.19 10.64 1.44
N LYS A 124 6.80 10.01 0.43
CA LYS A 124 7.39 10.67 -0.74
C LYS A 124 6.50 10.63 -1.98
N LEU A 125 5.34 9.99 -1.89
CA LEU A 125 4.41 9.92 -3.02
C LEU A 125 3.67 11.25 -3.22
N ASP A 126 3.27 11.50 -4.46
CA ASP A 126 2.28 12.55 -4.76
C ASP A 126 0.95 12.26 -4.05
N LYS A 127 0.09 13.28 -3.95
CA LYS A 127 -1.22 13.13 -3.32
C LYS A 127 -2.02 12.00 -3.96
N VAL A 128 -2.32 10.97 -3.16
CA VAL A 128 -3.17 9.85 -3.57
C VAL A 128 -4.60 10.34 -3.79
N SER A 129 -5.25 9.83 -4.84
CA SER A 129 -6.65 10.08 -5.15
C SER A 129 -7.56 9.19 -4.30
N GLU A 130 -8.37 9.80 -3.44
CA GLU A 130 -9.41 9.11 -2.65
C GLU A 130 -10.35 8.30 -3.56
N THR A 131 -10.84 8.92 -4.64
CA THR A 131 -11.75 8.28 -5.61
C THR A 131 -11.10 7.09 -6.31
N PHE A 132 -9.78 7.13 -6.55
CA PHE A 132 -9.06 5.98 -7.10
C PHE A 132 -9.15 4.78 -6.14
N VAL A 133 -8.88 5.00 -4.85
CA VAL A 133 -8.93 3.94 -3.83
C VAL A 133 -10.32 3.34 -3.71
N GLU A 134 -11.36 4.17 -3.65
CA GLU A 134 -12.76 3.71 -3.62
C GLU A 134 -13.12 2.85 -4.83
N ASN A 135 -12.72 3.28 -6.03
CA ASN A 135 -12.98 2.54 -7.26
C ASN A 135 -12.22 1.20 -7.29
N PHE A 136 -11.01 1.15 -6.75
CA PHE A 136 -10.21 -0.06 -6.69
C PHE A 136 -10.74 -1.07 -5.67
N ILE A 137 -11.25 -0.59 -4.53
CA ILE A 137 -11.98 -1.44 -3.56
C ILE A 137 -13.18 -2.09 -4.24
N GLU A 138 -14.04 -1.29 -4.88
CA GLU A 138 -15.23 -1.79 -5.59
C GLU A 138 -14.86 -2.80 -6.69
N THR A 139 -13.83 -2.50 -7.47
CA THR A 139 -13.46 -3.29 -8.65
C THR A 139 -12.72 -4.57 -8.31
N HIS A 140 -11.80 -4.54 -7.35
CA HIS A 140 -10.87 -5.63 -7.10
C HIS A 140 -11.16 -6.39 -5.81
N PHE A 141 -11.68 -5.74 -4.77
CA PHE A 141 -12.05 -6.44 -3.55
C PHE A 141 -13.48 -6.96 -3.58
N ILE A 142 -14.45 -6.12 -3.92
CA ILE A 142 -15.86 -6.52 -3.88
C ILE A 142 -16.20 -7.45 -5.05
N LYS A 143 -15.82 -7.08 -6.28
CA LYS A 143 -16.17 -7.87 -7.48
C LYS A 143 -15.25 -9.06 -7.75
N GLN A 144 -13.98 -8.98 -7.36
CA GLN A 144 -12.98 -10.00 -7.71
C GLN A 144 -12.37 -10.69 -6.49
N ASN A 145 -12.69 -10.25 -5.27
CA ASN A 145 -12.24 -10.86 -4.02
C ASN A 145 -10.71 -11.02 -3.91
N TYR A 146 -9.95 -10.00 -4.34
CA TYR A 146 -8.53 -9.92 -4.00
C TYR A 146 -8.33 -9.50 -2.53
N ALA A 147 -7.18 -9.85 -1.97
CA ALA A 147 -6.76 -9.51 -0.61
C ALA A 147 -5.95 -8.21 -0.56
N LEU A 148 -5.05 -8.04 -1.53
CA LEU A 148 -4.02 -7.01 -1.51
C LEU A 148 -3.77 -6.48 -2.93
N LEU A 149 -3.74 -5.16 -3.07
CA LEU A 149 -3.44 -4.46 -4.33
C LEU A 149 -2.13 -3.67 -4.16
N LEU A 150 -1.22 -3.82 -5.12
CA LEU A 150 0.00 -3.00 -5.19
C LEU A 150 0.24 -2.58 -6.63
N ARG A 151 0.92 -1.46 -6.79
CA ARG A 151 1.28 -0.97 -8.11
C ARG A 151 2.44 -1.78 -8.68
N GLU A 152 2.38 -2.08 -9.97
CA GLU A 152 3.50 -2.59 -10.72
C GLU A 152 4.63 -1.55 -10.77
N HIS A 153 5.83 -2.06 -10.81
CA HIS A 153 7.02 -1.26 -10.95
C HIS A 153 7.11 -0.74 -12.40
N LEU A 154 7.30 0.58 -12.56
CA LEU A 154 7.23 1.21 -13.88
C LEU A 154 8.43 0.89 -14.79
N PHE A 155 9.62 0.78 -14.21
CA PHE A 155 10.88 0.67 -14.97
C PHE A 155 11.67 -0.63 -14.71
N ILE A 156 11.84 -1.05 -13.45
CA ILE A 156 12.38 -2.38 -13.10
C ILE A 156 11.33 -3.45 -13.43
N LYS A 157 11.73 -4.46 -14.19
CA LYS A 157 10.87 -5.57 -14.60
C LYS A 157 11.64 -6.88 -14.59
N ASP A 158 10.89 -7.95 -14.76
CA ASP A 158 11.33 -9.28 -15.19
C ASP A 158 12.14 -10.10 -14.19
N ASN A 159 13.01 -9.51 -13.36
CA ASN A 159 13.95 -10.27 -12.53
C ASN A 159 14.28 -9.58 -11.20
N VAL A 160 14.32 -10.35 -10.10
CA VAL A 160 14.64 -9.85 -8.74
C VAL A 160 16.04 -9.23 -8.63
N TRP A 161 17.00 -9.69 -9.44
CA TRP A 161 18.35 -9.13 -9.47
C TRP A 161 18.36 -7.71 -10.05
N ASN A 162 17.37 -7.34 -10.87
CA ASN A 162 17.23 -5.95 -11.34
C ASN A 162 16.85 -5.02 -10.18
N GLU A 163 15.95 -5.48 -9.30
CA GLU A 163 15.59 -4.76 -8.06
C GLU A 163 16.81 -4.65 -7.12
N TYR A 164 17.54 -5.75 -6.94
CA TYR A 164 18.78 -5.76 -6.17
C TYR A 164 19.81 -4.75 -6.72
N ASN A 165 20.08 -4.78 -8.04
CA ASN A 165 21.06 -3.91 -8.66
C ASN A 165 20.67 -2.43 -8.56
N GLU A 166 19.39 -2.09 -8.76
CA GLU A 166 18.91 -0.72 -8.58
C GLU A 166 19.08 -0.25 -7.15
N SER A 167 18.77 -1.13 -6.20
CA SER A 167 18.88 -0.86 -4.76
C SER A 167 20.31 -0.54 -4.34
N MET A 168 21.32 -1.15 -4.97
CA MET A 168 22.73 -0.89 -4.65
C MET A 168 23.20 0.53 -5.00
N LYS A 169 22.38 1.34 -5.66
CA LYS A 169 22.65 2.77 -5.88
C LYS A 169 22.35 3.64 -4.65
N GLN A 170 21.78 3.08 -3.59
CA GLN A 170 21.47 3.80 -2.34
C GLN A 170 22.27 3.21 -1.17
N ASP A 171 23.04 4.04 -0.48
CA ASP A 171 23.98 3.62 0.57
C ASP A 171 23.36 2.75 1.67
N ARG A 172 22.13 3.07 2.10
CA ARG A 172 21.42 2.30 3.13
C ARG A 172 21.23 0.84 2.74
N TYR A 173 21.06 0.53 1.46
CA TYR A 173 20.87 -0.84 1.00
C TYR A 173 22.22 -1.55 0.79
N VAL A 174 23.27 -0.82 0.42
CA VAL A 174 24.62 -1.39 0.28
C VAL A 174 25.10 -2.03 1.60
N GLN A 175 24.68 -1.49 2.75
CA GLN A 175 25.02 -2.02 4.08
C GLN A 175 24.55 -3.47 4.31
N GLU A 176 23.44 -3.90 3.69
CA GLU A 176 22.88 -5.25 3.83
C GLU A 176 23.01 -6.09 2.53
N LYS A 177 23.88 -5.68 1.58
CA LYS A 177 23.98 -6.30 0.25
C LYS A 177 24.13 -7.83 0.25
N GLU A 178 24.97 -8.37 1.12
CA GLU A 178 25.22 -9.81 1.19
C GLU A 178 24.05 -10.57 1.81
N LYS A 179 23.28 -9.91 2.69
CA LYS A 179 22.04 -10.44 3.24
C LYS A 179 20.98 -10.59 2.16
N TYR A 180 20.81 -9.58 1.30
CA TYR A 180 19.89 -9.66 0.16
C TYR A 180 20.26 -10.78 -0.81
N LYS A 181 21.54 -10.87 -1.21
CA LYS A 181 22.02 -11.95 -2.10
C LYS A 181 21.74 -13.33 -1.50
N LYS A 182 22.08 -13.52 -0.21
CA LYS A 182 21.86 -14.78 0.49
C LYS A 182 20.36 -15.11 0.54
N TYR A 183 19.52 -14.14 0.86
CA TYR A 183 18.07 -14.31 0.86
C TYR A 183 17.54 -14.72 -0.52
N ILE A 184 17.90 -13.99 -1.57
CA ILE A 184 17.47 -14.28 -2.95
C ILE A 184 17.87 -15.71 -3.35
N ASN A 185 19.14 -16.08 -3.15
CA ASN A 185 19.63 -17.42 -3.47
C ASN A 185 18.91 -18.51 -2.67
N ASN A 186 18.61 -18.25 -1.39
CA ASN A 186 17.85 -19.17 -0.56
C ASN A 186 16.44 -19.38 -1.14
N GLN A 187 15.70 -18.32 -1.47
CA GLN A 187 14.36 -18.42 -2.07
C GLN A 187 14.36 -19.16 -3.41
N ILE A 188 15.40 -18.96 -4.24
CA ILE A 188 15.55 -19.71 -5.50
C ILE A 188 15.80 -21.20 -5.22
N SER A 189 16.66 -21.52 -4.26
CA SER A 189 16.97 -22.90 -3.91
C SER A 189 15.80 -23.67 -3.28
N THR A 190 14.80 -22.98 -2.72
CA THR A 190 13.54 -23.58 -2.25
C THR A 190 12.52 -23.77 -3.37
N GLY A 191 12.83 -23.37 -4.61
CA GLY A 191 12.00 -23.60 -5.80
C GLY A 191 11.19 -22.40 -6.26
N LEU A 192 11.34 -21.22 -5.64
CA LEU A 192 10.74 -19.98 -6.16
C LEU A 192 11.53 -19.48 -7.38
N ILE A 193 10.84 -18.78 -8.27
CA ILE A 193 11.46 -18.29 -9.51
C ILE A 193 12.01 -16.88 -9.30
N GLU A 194 13.14 -16.58 -9.93
CA GLU A 194 13.77 -15.26 -9.89
C GLU A 194 13.16 -14.26 -10.88
N THR A 195 12.17 -14.69 -11.67
CA THR A 195 11.51 -13.89 -12.70
C THR A 195 10.02 -13.68 -12.45
N THR A 196 9.47 -12.59 -12.96
CA THR A 196 8.03 -12.26 -12.87
C THR A 196 7.62 -11.35 -14.01
N ASP A 197 6.42 -11.56 -14.55
CA ASP A 197 5.79 -10.68 -15.55
C ASP A 197 5.26 -9.37 -14.92
N LYS A 198 4.91 -9.44 -13.63
CA LYS A 198 4.34 -8.32 -12.85
C LYS A 198 5.16 -8.08 -11.60
N HIS A 199 6.25 -7.33 -11.75
CA HIS A 199 7.07 -6.87 -10.61
C HIS A 199 6.35 -5.73 -9.91
N CYS A 200 6.23 -5.76 -8.59
CA CYS A 200 5.52 -4.74 -7.83
C CYS A 200 6.49 -3.77 -7.17
N GLN A 201 6.13 -2.49 -7.19
CA GLN A 201 6.68 -1.54 -6.23
C GLN A 201 5.85 -1.57 -4.95
N CYS A 202 6.48 -1.36 -3.80
CA CYS A 202 5.82 -1.48 -2.51
C CYS A 202 5.44 -0.14 -1.90
N GLY A 203 5.60 0.99 -2.59
CA GLY A 203 5.37 2.31 -1.99
C GLY A 203 3.90 2.65 -1.71
N PHE A 204 2.96 1.96 -2.35
CA PHE A 204 1.52 2.19 -2.22
C PHE A 204 0.79 0.85 -2.18
N LEU A 205 -0.03 0.64 -1.15
CA LEU A 205 -0.76 -0.60 -0.92
C LEU A 205 -2.20 -0.33 -0.54
N ILE A 206 -3.13 -1.11 -1.08
CA ILE A 206 -4.52 -1.15 -0.62
C ILE A 206 -4.79 -2.58 -0.15
N ARG A 207 -5.38 -2.72 1.04
CA ARG A 207 -5.71 -4.02 1.66
C ARG A 207 -7.19 -4.18 1.90
N ASN A 208 -7.67 -5.41 1.71
CA ASN A 208 -8.96 -5.89 2.21
C ASN A 208 -8.72 -6.64 3.52
N MET A 209 -8.93 -5.94 4.65
CA MET A 209 -8.69 -6.49 5.99
C MET A 209 -9.68 -7.59 6.37
N ARG A 210 -10.75 -7.78 5.57
CA ARG A 210 -11.76 -8.83 5.76
C ARG A 210 -11.50 -10.07 4.91
N HIS A 211 -10.51 -10.04 4.01
CA HIS A 211 -10.19 -11.19 3.18
C HIS A 211 -9.51 -12.28 4.02
N PRO A 212 -9.89 -13.58 3.91
CA PRO A 212 -9.37 -14.64 4.78
C PRO A 212 -7.85 -14.81 4.74
N ASN A 213 -7.21 -14.50 3.60
CA ASN A 213 -5.77 -14.66 3.42
C ASN A 213 -4.94 -13.44 3.86
N ILE A 214 -5.54 -12.28 4.18
CA ILE A 214 -4.77 -11.03 4.33
C ILE A 214 -3.75 -11.09 5.46
N THR A 215 -4.15 -11.61 6.63
CA THR A 215 -3.26 -11.76 7.79
C THR A 215 -2.11 -12.73 7.51
N GLU A 216 -2.34 -13.78 6.74
CA GLU A 216 -1.27 -14.71 6.37
C GLU A 216 -0.29 -14.06 5.39
N ILE A 217 -0.79 -13.31 4.40
CA ILE A 217 0.03 -12.54 3.46
C ILE A 217 0.92 -11.54 4.20
N ASP A 218 0.33 -10.74 5.08
CA ASP A 218 1.00 -9.66 5.81
C ASP A 218 2.08 -10.21 6.75
N LYS A 219 1.77 -11.27 7.52
CA LYS A 219 2.75 -11.93 8.41
C LYS A 219 3.85 -12.66 7.66
N THR A 220 3.51 -13.34 6.56
CA THR A 220 4.51 -14.00 5.70
C THR A 220 5.46 -12.96 5.13
N TRP A 221 4.91 -11.86 4.61
CA TRP A 221 5.76 -10.81 4.08
C TRP A 221 6.67 -10.19 5.14
N TYR A 222 6.14 -9.94 6.34
CA TYR A 222 6.96 -9.41 7.42
C TYR A 222 8.09 -10.36 7.82
N SER A 223 7.82 -11.66 7.90
CA SER A 223 8.87 -12.68 8.14
C SER A 223 9.94 -12.65 7.05
N HIS A 224 9.53 -12.57 5.78
CA HIS A 224 10.47 -12.46 4.67
C HIS A 224 11.29 -11.15 4.73
N ILE A 225 10.72 -10.03 5.19
CA ILE A 225 11.46 -8.78 5.41
C ILE A 225 12.50 -8.97 6.53
N GLN A 226 12.15 -9.63 7.63
CA GLN A 226 13.09 -9.89 8.72
C GLN A 226 14.32 -10.69 8.25
N GLU A 227 14.11 -11.68 7.38
CA GLU A 227 15.17 -12.47 6.76
C GLU A 227 15.96 -11.71 5.69
N CYS A 228 15.26 -11.00 4.79
CA CYS A 228 15.85 -10.27 3.67
C CYS A 228 16.64 -9.04 4.14
N GLY A 229 16.13 -8.28 5.10
CA GLY A 229 16.59 -6.94 5.46
C GLY A 229 15.63 -5.87 4.92
N ILE A 230 16.04 -4.60 4.95
CA ILE A 230 15.12 -3.45 4.73
C ILE A 230 14.59 -3.30 3.29
N GLN A 231 14.92 -4.24 2.40
CA GLN A 231 14.40 -4.37 1.04
C GLN A 231 13.09 -5.16 1.00
N ASP A 232 12.00 -4.47 1.30
CA ASP A 232 10.64 -5.02 1.23
C ASP A 232 10.20 -5.38 -0.18
N GLN A 233 10.72 -4.72 -1.22
CA GLN A 233 10.41 -5.05 -2.62
C GLN A 233 11.03 -6.38 -3.05
N ILE A 234 12.29 -6.66 -2.65
CA ILE A 234 12.95 -7.95 -2.92
C ILE A 234 12.23 -9.08 -2.19
N SER A 235 11.85 -8.89 -0.93
CA SER A 235 11.08 -9.91 -0.21
C SER A 235 9.70 -10.14 -0.83
N PHE A 236 8.99 -9.06 -1.18
CA PHE A 236 7.66 -9.16 -1.78
C PHE A 236 7.65 -9.87 -3.14
N PHE A 237 8.73 -9.73 -3.92
CA PHE A 237 8.93 -10.44 -5.19
C PHE A 237 8.64 -11.94 -5.07
N PHE A 238 9.10 -12.54 -3.96
CA PHE A 238 8.92 -13.97 -3.68
C PHE A 238 7.59 -14.24 -2.98
N VAL A 239 7.21 -13.42 -2.00
CA VAL A 239 5.94 -13.59 -1.25
C VAL A 239 4.74 -13.58 -2.20
N LYS A 240 4.73 -12.72 -3.21
CA LYS A 240 3.67 -12.67 -4.22
C LYS A 240 3.45 -14.02 -4.93
N GLN A 241 4.51 -14.82 -5.12
CA GLN A 241 4.41 -16.13 -5.76
C GLN A 241 3.66 -17.15 -4.88
N LEU A 242 3.79 -17.02 -3.56
CA LEU A 242 3.14 -17.89 -2.58
C LEU A 242 1.63 -17.69 -2.50
N PHE A 243 1.16 -16.48 -2.82
CA PHE A 243 -0.25 -16.09 -2.72
C PHE A 243 -0.86 -15.74 -4.09
N ASN A 244 -0.49 -16.51 -5.12
CA ASN A 244 -1.03 -16.30 -6.46
C ASN A 244 -2.57 -16.37 -6.44
N GLY A 245 -3.21 -15.40 -7.10
CA GLY A 245 -4.67 -15.25 -7.11
C GLY A 245 -5.25 -14.44 -5.94
N SER A 246 -4.51 -14.18 -4.87
CA SER A 246 -4.97 -13.29 -3.77
C SER A 246 -4.42 -11.87 -3.89
N ILE A 247 -3.36 -11.66 -4.68
CA ILE A 247 -2.69 -10.36 -4.84
C ILE A 247 -2.90 -9.87 -6.27
N TYR A 248 -3.37 -8.63 -6.41
CA TYR A 248 -3.56 -7.98 -7.70
C TYR A 248 -2.53 -6.86 -7.93
N PRO A 249 -1.55 -7.08 -8.82
CA PRO A 249 -0.67 -6.02 -9.33
C PRO A 249 -1.40 -5.15 -10.37
N PHE A 250 -1.38 -3.82 -10.18
CA PHE A 250 -2.06 -2.85 -11.06
C PHE A 250 -1.09 -1.83 -11.67
N LYS A 251 -1.43 -1.19 -12.80
CA LYS A 251 -0.49 -0.28 -13.53
C LYS A 251 -0.88 1.19 -13.46
N GLU A 252 -2.14 1.44 -13.15
CA GLU A 252 -2.78 2.74 -13.12
C GLU A 252 -2.07 3.71 -12.16
N THR A 253 -2.20 5.00 -12.41
CA THR A 253 -1.63 6.06 -11.57
C THR A 253 -2.62 6.40 -10.46
N PRO A 254 -2.26 6.20 -9.18
CA PRO A 254 -3.17 6.43 -8.05
C PRO A 254 -3.18 7.89 -7.57
N PHE A 255 -2.54 8.81 -8.28
CA PHE A 255 -2.30 10.19 -7.82
C PHE A 255 -3.24 11.19 -8.49
N VAL A 256 -3.53 12.28 -7.79
CA VAL A 256 -4.28 13.42 -8.34
C VAL A 256 -3.45 14.09 -9.44
N GLU A 257 -4.04 14.31 -10.61
CA GLU A 257 -3.39 15.06 -11.70
C GLU A 257 -3.13 16.51 -11.23
N LYS A 258 -1.90 16.99 -11.46
CA LYS A 258 -1.50 18.36 -11.13
C LYS A 258 -1.91 19.34 -12.23
#